data_AF-A0AA92HZF6-F1
#
_entry.id   AF-A0AA92HZF6-F1
#
_cell.length_a   1.000
_cell.length_b   1.000
_cell.length_c   1.000
_cell.angle_alpha   90.00
_cell.angle_beta   90.00
_cell.angle_gamma   90.00
#
_symmetry.space_group_name_H-M   'P 1'
#
loop_
_entity.id
_entity.type
_entity.pdbx_description
1 polymer ?
#
loop_
_entity_poly.entity_id
_entity_poly.type
_entity_poly.pdbx_seq_one_letter_code
_entity_poly.pdbx_strand_id
1 'polypeptide(L)'
;MMTAEDGAAGMAALSICESLVIAMVEKGLLTAEEARGVLEDAAAAHLRQETPGLVNGRQELAVRAIERLVLQVDAAGQVSRG
;
A
#
# COMPACT_ATOMS: atom_id res chain seq x y z
N MET A 1 -9.57 -22.30 -3.17
CA MET A 1 -10.60 -21.37 -3.67
C MET A 1 -10.63 -20.23 -2.67
N MET A 2 -10.43 -18.98 -3.09
CA MET A 2 -10.43 -17.82 -2.18
C MET A 2 -11.89 -17.51 -1.84
N THR A 3 -12.24 -17.43 -0.56
CA THR A 3 -13.63 -17.22 -0.14
C THR A 3 -13.97 -15.72 -0.21
N ALA A 4 -15.27 -15.39 -0.21
CA ALA A 4 -15.69 -13.99 -0.10
C ALA A 4 -15.18 -13.34 1.19
N GLU A 5 -14.99 -14.14 2.24
CA GLU A 5 -14.43 -13.73 3.53
C GLU A 5 -12.95 -13.36 3.41
N ASP A 6 -12.15 -14.10 2.62
CA ASP A 6 -10.75 -13.77 2.35
C ASP A 6 -10.62 -12.41 1.63
N GLY A 7 -11.54 -12.13 0.69
CA GLY A 7 -11.59 -10.85 -0.01
C GLY A 7 -11.96 -9.69 0.91
N ALA A 8 -12.95 -9.90 1.78
CA ALA A 8 -13.35 -8.90 2.79
C ALA A 8 -12.23 -8.64 3.82
N ALA A 9 -11.55 -9.68 4.27
CA ALA A 9 -10.42 -9.58 5.18
C ALA A 9 -9.25 -8.81 4.53
N GLY A 10 -8.94 -9.07 3.26
CA GLY A 10 -7.92 -8.34 2.51
C GLY A 10 -8.24 -6.86 2.36
N MET A 11 -9.50 -6.52 2.05
CA MET A 11 -9.96 -5.13 1.98
C MET A 11 -9.88 -4.43 3.34
N ALA A 12 -10.32 -5.08 4.41
CA ALA A 12 -10.24 -4.53 5.76
C ALA A 12 -8.78 -4.28 6.18
N ALA A 13 -7.89 -5.24 5.94
CA ALA A 13 -6.46 -5.10 6.25
C ALA A 13 -5.84 -3.93 5.47
N LEU A 14 -6.14 -3.79 4.18
CA LEU A 14 -5.67 -2.67 3.36
C LEU A 14 -6.13 -1.33 3.93
N SER A 15 -7.43 -1.17 4.22
CA SER A 15 -7.97 0.08 4.77
C SER A 15 -7.41 0.43 6.15
N ILE A 16 -7.13 -0.57 6.99
CA ILE A 16 -6.48 -0.36 8.29
C ILE A 16 -5.06 0.13 8.09
N CYS A 17 -4.27 -0.55 7.25
CA CYS A 17 -2.88 -0.17 6.97
C CYS A 17 -2.80 1.23 6.34
N GLU A 18 -3.69 1.55 5.39
CA GLU A 18 -3.82 2.88 4.77
C GLU A 18 -4.05 3.96 5.83
N SER A 19 -5.04 3.76 6.71
CA SER A 19 -5.34 4.70 7.79
C SER A 19 -4.16 4.89 8.74
N LEU A 20 -3.44 3.81 9.08
CA LEU A 20 -2.27 3.87 9.94
C LEU A 20 -1.13 4.65 9.31
N VAL A 21 -0.78 4.37 8.05
CA VAL A 21 0.32 5.07 7.36
C VAL A 21 0.00 6.55 7.21
N ILE A 22 -1.24 6.91 6.82
CA ILE A 22 -1.67 8.31 6.73
C ILE A 22 -1.56 8.99 8.08
N ALA A 23 -2.07 8.38 9.16
CA ALA A 23 -1.98 8.95 10.50
C ALA A 23 -0.52 9.14 10.96
N MET A 24 0.38 8.21 10.62
CA MET A 24 1.81 8.34 10.93
C MET A 24 2.42 9.55 10.22
N VAL A 25 2.05 9.81 8.95
CA VAL A 25 2.51 10.99 8.20
C VAL A 25 1.93 12.27 8.79
N GLU A 26 0.62 12.29 9.07
CA GLU A 26 -0.06 13.46 9.61
C GLU A 26 0.47 13.88 10.99
N LYS A 27 0.85 12.89 11.81
CA LYS A 27 1.44 13.11 13.14
C LYS A 27 2.95 13.37 13.09
N GLY A 28 3.57 13.36 11.91
CA GLY A 28 5.00 13.59 11.72
C GLY A 28 5.89 12.46 12.25
N LEU A 29 5.34 11.25 12.43
CA LEU A 29 6.12 10.05 12.78
C LEU A 29 6.91 9.53 11.58
N LEU A 30 6.42 9.79 10.37
CA LEU A 30 7.09 9.56 9.11
C LEU A 30 6.96 10.81 8.24
N THR A 31 7.99 11.13 7.47
CA THR A 31 7.82 12.03 6.33
C THR A 31 7.06 11.33 5.21
N ALA A 32 6.38 12.08 4.35
CA ALA A 32 5.73 11.50 3.16
C ALA A 32 6.73 10.80 2.23
N GLU A 33 7.98 11.28 2.18
CA GLU A 33 9.05 10.65 1.41
C GLU A 33 9.48 9.29 1.98
N GLU A 34 9.63 9.17 3.30
CA GLU A 34 9.92 7.89 3.94
C GLU A 34 8.76 6.89 3.75
N ALA A 35 7.52 7.34 3.95
CA ALA A 35 6.35 6.51 3.74
C ALA A 35 6.22 6.07 2.27
N ARG A 36 6.46 6.97 1.31
CA ARG A 36 6.49 6.64 -0.12
C ARG A 36 7.57 5.61 -0.44
N GLY A 37 8.79 5.79 0.04
CA GLY A 37 9.90 4.86 -0.22
C GLY A 37 9.58 3.43 0.26
N VAL A 38 9.01 3.29 1.46
CA VAL A 38 8.59 1.98 1.99
C VAL A 38 7.51 1.33 1.13
N LEU A 39 6.55 2.12 0.62
CA LEU A 39 5.50 1.62 -0.26
C LEU A 39 6.05 1.22 -1.63
N GLU A 40 6.94 2.01 -2.22
CA GLU A 40 7.61 1.68 -3.49
C GLU A 40 8.42 0.38 -3.36
N ASP A 41 9.14 0.19 -2.25
CA ASP A 41 9.86 -1.04 -1.96
C ASP A 41 8.92 -2.25 -1.84
N ALA A 42 7.75 -2.07 -1.21
CA ALA A 42 6.74 -3.12 -1.12
C ALA A 42 6.16 -3.48 -2.50
N ALA A 43 5.90 -2.50 -3.36
CA ALA A 43 5.46 -2.73 -4.74
C ALA A 43 6.54 -3.49 -5.54
N ALA A 44 7.80 -3.08 -5.42
CA ALA A 44 8.92 -3.75 -6.08
C ALA A 44 9.09 -5.20 -5.60
N ALA A 45 8.88 -5.48 -4.32
CA ALA A 45 8.91 -6.84 -3.79
C ALA A 45 7.83 -7.72 -4.44
N HIS A 46 6.61 -7.21 -4.59
CA HIS A 46 5.53 -7.94 -5.27
C HIS A 46 5.78 -8.20 -6.75
N LEU A 47 6.48 -7.28 -7.45
CA LEU A 47 6.91 -7.48 -8.83
C LEU A 47 8.04 -8.51 -8.95
N ARG A 48 8.98 -8.53 -8.00
CA ARG A 48 10.12 -9.47 -7.99
C ARG A 48 9.76 -10.89 -7.57
N GLN A 49 8.59 -11.09 -6.96
CA GLN A 49 8.07 -12.43 -6.66
C GLN A 49 7.60 -13.15 -7.93
N GLU A 50 8.41 -13.21 -8.98
CA GLU A 50 8.16 -14.05 -10.15
C GLU A 50 8.24 -15.52 -9.72
N THR A 51 7.14 -16.05 -9.20
CA THR A 51 6.99 -17.48 -8.95
C THR A 51 6.64 -18.12 -10.29
N PRO A 52 7.53 -18.93 -10.90
CA PRO A 52 7.26 -19.48 -12.22
C PRO A 52 6.01 -20.37 -12.16
N GLY A 53 4.93 -19.94 -12.82
CA GLY A 53 3.70 -20.73 -12.98
C GLY A 53 2.50 -20.36 -12.10
N LEU A 54 2.53 -19.29 -11.29
CA LEU A 54 1.36 -18.92 -10.47
C LEU A 54 1.02 -17.41 -10.51
N VAL A 55 0.15 -17.06 -11.46
CA VAL A 55 -0.81 -15.93 -11.46
C VAL A 55 -0.22 -14.49 -11.35
N ASN A 56 0.10 -13.92 -12.51
CA ASN A 56 0.47 -12.49 -12.67
C ASN A 56 -0.60 -11.50 -12.17
N GLY A 57 -1.90 -11.84 -12.25
CA GLY A 57 -2.97 -10.88 -11.95
C GLY A 57 -3.10 -10.45 -10.48
N ARG A 58 -2.75 -11.31 -9.52
CA ARG A 58 -2.86 -10.95 -8.09
C ARG A 58 -1.75 -9.99 -7.66
N GLN A 59 -0.56 -10.15 -8.24
CA GLN A 59 0.57 -9.25 -8.00
C GLN A 59 0.31 -7.88 -8.59
N GLU A 60 -0.23 -7.81 -9.80
CA GLU A 60 -0.63 -6.54 -10.41
C GLU A 60 -1.68 -5.80 -9.56
N LEU A 61 -2.67 -6.51 -9.01
CA LEU A 61 -3.67 -5.89 -8.13
C LEU A 61 -3.06 -5.37 -6.82
N ALA A 62 -2.10 -6.10 -6.23
CA ALA A 62 -1.39 -5.65 -5.04
C ALA A 62 -0.54 -4.41 -5.32
N VAL A 63 0.21 -4.39 -6.42
CA VAL A 63 1.02 -3.24 -6.85
C VAL A 63 0.13 -2.01 -7.06
N ARG A 64 -0.99 -2.14 -7.78
CA ARG A 64 -1.94 -1.03 -7.98
C ARG A 64 -2.52 -0.49 -6.68
N ALA A 65 -2.79 -1.35 -5.70
CA ALA A 65 -3.27 -0.92 -4.39
C ALA A 65 -2.20 -0.11 -3.65
N ILE A 66 -0.93 -0.51 -3.76
CA ILE A 66 0.21 0.19 -3.16
C ILE A 66 0.46 1.54 -3.85
N GLU A 67 0.44 1.59 -5.19
CA GLU A 67 0.57 2.83 -5.97
C GLU A 67 -0.51 3.85 -5.61
N ARG A 68 -1.75 3.40 -5.38
CA ARG A 68 -2.83 4.26 -4.89
C ARG A 68 -2.51 4.84 -3.50
N LEU A 69 -1.95 4.03 -2.60
CA LEU A 69 -1.60 4.48 -1.25
C LEU A 69 -0.48 5.51 -1.27
N VAL A 70 0.50 5.38 -2.18
CA VAL A 70 1.55 6.39 -2.40
C VAL A 70 0.94 7.77 -2.68
N LEU A 71 -0.04 7.84 -3.59
CA LEU A 71 -0.70 9.11 -3.93
C LEU A 71 -1.41 9.75 -2.72
N GLN A 72 -2.00 8.93 -1.84
CA GLN A 72 -2.68 9.43 -0.65
C GLN A 72 -1.70 9.91 0.42
N VAL A 73 -0.58 9.21 0.58
CA VAL A 73 0.52 9.59 1.48
C VAL A 73 1.14 10.92 1.06
N ASP A 74 1.42 11.10 -0.23
CA ASP A 74 1.95 12.36 -0.74
C ASP A 74 0.97 13.50 -0.48
N ALA A 75 -0.33 13.28 -0.69
CA ALA A 75 -1.37 14.26 -0.41
C ALA A 75 -1.45 14.63 1.09
N ALA A 76 -1.43 13.64 1.99
CA ALA A 76 -1.41 13.86 3.43
C ALA A 76 -0.18 14.66 3.88
N GLY A 77 0.98 14.38 3.29
CA GLY A 77 2.22 15.12 3.53
C GLY A 77 2.17 16.59 3.12
N GLN A 78 1.39 16.96 2.09
CA GLN A 78 1.19 18.36 1.72
C GLN A 78 0.30 19.09 2.74
N VAL A 79 -0.73 18.42 3.27
CA VAL A 79 -1.67 18.98 4.25
C VAL A 79 -0.96 19.31 5.57
N SER A 80 -0.06 18.44 6.06
CA SER A 80 0.69 18.71 7.29
C SER A 80 1.74 19.82 7.20
N ARG A 81 2.05 20.33 5.99
CA ARG A 81 3.01 21.41 5.76
C ARG A 81 2.35 22.79 5.61
N GLY A 82 1.03 22.85 5.48
CA GLY A 82 0.23 24.08 5.44
C GLY A 82 -0.23 24.50 6.82
#